data_AF-A0A9E9NSY8-F1
#
_entry.id   AF-A0A9E9NSY8-F1
#
_cell.length_a   1.000
_cell.length_b   1.000
_cell.length_c   1.000
_cell.angle_alpha   90.00
_cell.angle_beta   90.00
_cell.angle_gamma   90.00
#
_symmetry.space_group_name_H-M   'P 1'
#
loop_
_entity.id
_entity.type
_entity.pdbx_description
1 polymer ?
#
loop_
_entity_poly.entity_id
_entity_poly.type
_entity_poly.pdbx_seq_one_letter_code
_entity_poly.pdbx_strand_id
1 'polypeptide(L)'
;MQEKKESLVLSDDFIQCWHDAGRHLQQQIEGGPAWIRAHLDQPIMEHLSFRLGNQLFFIRIEDAEGQLKTPGSEEALIKIAEKCNGHACIMPMRFSFGHWIPVEKGWGLLSQKDRTPVNPPDLVTDEKIEMTDWELHDFAIQVVRQNLIQSGESVTAWNSNPELQPSIWLGGDAGLQWVVVQAVRYPEEAKIPSNIKDIEAAYKEKGARGNFAYVSFANENQQRDTPLKEGEKPLPVYRGEKVFISYSGLLDINND
;
A
#
# COMPACT_ATOMS: atom_id res chain seq x y z
N MET A 1 28.81 10.58 -2.70
CA MET A 1 27.98 11.74 -2.31
C MET A 1 26.71 11.18 -1.70
N GLN A 2 26.56 11.30 -0.39
CA GLN A 2 25.34 10.87 0.29
C GLN A 2 24.31 11.97 0.02
N GLU A 3 23.33 11.69 -0.84
CA GLU A 3 22.18 12.58 -0.98
C GLU A 3 21.55 12.73 0.40
N LYS A 4 21.57 13.96 0.90
CA LYS A 4 20.89 14.35 2.12
C LYS A 4 19.42 14.02 1.85
N LYS A 5 18.91 12.95 2.45
CA LYS A 5 17.50 12.58 2.39
C LYS A 5 16.74 13.69 3.09
N GLU A 6 16.34 14.72 2.34
CA GLU A 6 15.44 15.75 2.83
C GLU A 6 14.20 15.01 3.33
N SER A 7 14.01 15.03 4.66
CA SER A 7 12.73 14.67 5.26
C SER A 7 11.72 15.61 4.63
N LEU A 8 10.91 15.10 3.70
CA LEU A 8 9.89 15.89 3.03
C LEU A 8 8.85 16.27 4.08
N VAL A 9 9.00 17.46 4.67
CA VAL A 9 7.98 18.07 5.50
C VAL A 9 6.85 18.43 4.55
N LEU A 10 5.70 17.79 4.73
CA LEU A 10 4.49 18.10 3.96
C LEU A 10 3.99 19.48 4.39
N SER A 11 3.60 20.33 3.44
CA SER A 11 3.03 21.63 3.76
C SER A 11 1.62 21.48 4.33
N ASP A 12 1.23 22.39 5.22
CA ASP A 12 -0.13 22.45 5.77
C ASP A 12 -1.17 22.58 4.64
N ASP A 13 -0.87 23.36 3.61
CA ASP A 13 -1.73 23.51 2.42
C ASP A 13 -1.95 22.18 1.70
N PHE A 14 -0.90 21.35 1.56
CA PHE A 14 -1.03 20.04 0.93
C PHE A 14 -1.83 19.08 1.83
N ILE A 15 -1.58 19.09 3.13
CA ILE A 15 -2.34 18.28 4.09
C ILE A 15 -3.82 18.66 4.06
N GLN A 16 -4.15 19.95 3.99
CA GLN A 16 -5.53 20.42 3.85
C GLN A 16 -6.14 19.98 2.52
N CYS A 17 -5.40 20.12 1.41
CA CYS A 17 -5.85 19.69 0.08
C CYS A 17 -6.14 18.18 0.04
N TRP A 18 -5.23 17.39 0.59
CA TRP A 18 -5.37 15.95 0.76
C TRP A 18 -6.59 15.57 1.59
N HIS A 19 -6.81 16.27 2.70
CA HIS A 19 -7.95 16.04 3.58
C HIS A 19 -9.28 16.34 2.86
N ASP A 20 -9.38 17.48 2.16
CA ASP A 20 -10.58 17.86 1.43
C ASP A 20 -10.85 16.93 0.23
N ALA A 21 -9.82 16.46 -0.48
CA ALA A 21 -9.91 15.43 -1.52
C ALA A 21 -10.44 14.10 -0.97
N GLY A 22 -9.89 13.63 0.16
CA GLY A 22 -10.35 12.42 0.83
C GLY A 22 -11.82 12.55 1.28
N ARG A 23 -12.20 13.70 1.84
CA ARG A 23 -13.60 13.98 2.22
C ARG A 23 -14.53 13.96 1.02
N HIS A 24 -14.11 14.52 -0.12
CA HIS A 24 -14.91 14.50 -1.34
C HIS A 24 -15.18 13.07 -1.81
N LEU A 25 -14.15 12.22 -1.87
CA LEU A 25 -14.28 10.80 -2.26
C LEU A 25 -15.12 10.00 -1.27
N GLN A 26 -14.97 10.26 0.02
CA GLN A 26 -15.77 9.64 1.09
C GLN A 26 -17.28 9.87 0.90
N GLN A 27 -17.67 10.99 0.26
CA GLN A 27 -19.06 11.36 0.02
C GLN A 27 -19.64 10.79 -1.28
N GLN A 28 -18.84 10.15 -2.14
CA GLN A 28 -19.30 9.63 -3.43
C GLN A 28 -20.11 8.33 -3.33
N ILE A 29 -20.01 7.62 -2.20
CA ILE A 29 -20.69 6.34 -1.98
C ILE A 29 -21.09 6.18 -0.52
N GLU A 30 -22.22 5.56 -0.27
CA GLU A 30 -22.69 5.24 1.08
C GLU A 30 -21.66 4.34 1.81
N GLY A 31 -21.29 4.73 3.03
CA GLY A 31 -20.23 4.07 3.80
C GLY A 31 -18.80 4.44 3.40
N GLY A 32 -18.62 5.15 2.27
CA GLY A 32 -17.32 5.51 1.71
C GLY A 32 -16.64 4.39 0.94
N PRO A 33 -15.57 4.73 0.19
CA PRO A 33 -14.82 3.74 -0.55
C PRO A 33 -13.99 2.86 0.39
N ALA A 34 -13.66 1.64 -0.06
CA ALA A 34 -12.78 0.76 0.71
C ALA A 34 -11.33 1.27 0.59
N TRP A 35 -10.92 2.13 1.52
CA TRP A 35 -9.59 2.74 1.53
C TRP A 35 -8.48 1.69 1.61
N ILE A 36 -7.49 1.86 0.73
CA ILE A 36 -6.22 1.13 0.75
C ILE A 36 -5.18 2.05 1.38
N ARG A 37 -5.06 3.28 0.85
CA ARG A 37 -4.25 4.35 1.41
C ARG A 37 -5.12 5.57 1.71
N ALA A 38 -5.18 5.91 2.99
CA ALA A 38 -5.75 7.16 3.52
C ALA A 38 -4.83 7.76 4.60
N HIS A 39 -3.52 7.74 4.35
CA HIS A 39 -2.48 8.30 5.22
C HIS A 39 -1.30 8.82 4.38
N LEU A 40 -0.46 9.66 5.01
CA LEU A 40 0.62 10.41 4.35
C LEU A 40 2.03 9.89 4.69
N ASP A 41 2.15 8.66 5.20
CA ASP A 41 3.44 8.06 5.52
C ASP A 41 4.29 7.85 4.26
N GLN A 42 5.61 7.98 4.37
CA GLN A 42 6.50 7.79 3.23
C GLN A 42 6.87 6.33 2.99
N PRO A 43 7.16 5.94 1.74
CA PRO A 43 7.16 6.74 0.50
C PRO A 43 5.76 6.99 -0.07
N ILE A 44 5.58 8.11 -0.76
CA ILE A 44 4.32 8.52 -1.39
C ILE A 44 4.42 8.23 -2.90
N MET A 45 3.79 7.14 -3.34
CA MET A 45 3.63 6.82 -4.78
C MET A 45 2.31 7.39 -5.32
N GLU A 46 1.28 7.33 -4.48
CA GLU A 46 -0.03 7.94 -4.63
C GLU A 46 -0.41 8.69 -3.33
N HIS A 47 -1.32 9.65 -3.41
CA HIS A 47 -1.78 10.41 -2.23
C HIS A 47 -2.94 9.71 -1.52
N LEU A 48 -3.81 9.06 -2.30
CA LEU A 48 -4.98 8.33 -1.85
C LEU A 48 -5.14 7.10 -2.73
N SER A 49 -5.62 5.99 -2.17
CA SER A 49 -6.06 4.85 -2.99
C SER A 49 -7.20 4.11 -2.34
N PHE A 50 -8.09 3.57 -3.16
CA PHE A 50 -9.23 2.82 -2.70
C PHE A 50 -9.62 1.72 -3.69
N ARG A 51 -10.40 0.76 -3.18
CA ARG A 51 -11.06 -0.28 -3.98
C ARG A 51 -12.56 0.04 -4.09
N LEU A 52 -13.10 -0.18 -5.29
CA LEU A 52 -14.54 -0.23 -5.53
C LEU A 52 -14.85 -1.46 -6.39
N GLY A 53 -15.68 -2.37 -5.87
CA GLY A 53 -15.87 -3.69 -6.50
C GLY A 53 -14.55 -4.45 -6.64
N ASN A 54 -14.23 -4.88 -7.87
CA ASN A 54 -12.98 -5.53 -8.25
C ASN A 54 -11.90 -4.56 -8.79
N GLN A 55 -12.16 -3.25 -8.80
CA GLN A 55 -11.25 -2.23 -9.34
C GLN A 55 -10.47 -1.49 -8.23
N LEU A 56 -9.24 -1.12 -8.53
CA LEU A 56 -8.37 -0.31 -7.67
C LEU A 56 -8.12 1.05 -8.32
N PHE A 57 -8.15 2.10 -7.51
CA PHE A 57 -7.92 3.48 -7.95
C PHE A 57 -6.80 4.08 -7.12
N PHE A 58 -5.75 4.54 -7.79
CA PHE A 58 -4.61 5.22 -7.19
C PHE A 58 -4.67 6.69 -7.63
N ILE A 59 -4.62 7.61 -6.68
CA ILE A 59 -4.96 9.01 -6.92
C ILE A 59 -3.77 9.88 -6.56
N ARG A 60 -3.39 10.73 -7.51
CA ARG A 60 -2.52 11.87 -7.28
C ARG A 60 -3.34 13.15 -7.34
N ILE A 61 -3.15 13.99 -6.34
CA ILE A 61 -3.73 15.33 -6.31
C ILE A 61 -2.78 16.28 -7.05
N GLU A 62 -3.35 17.09 -7.93
CA GLU A 62 -2.66 18.19 -8.59
C GLU A 62 -3.39 19.49 -8.25
N ASP A 63 -2.66 20.58 -8.04
CA ASP A 63 -3.28 21.90 -8.01
C ASP A 63 -3.43 22.41 -9.44
N ALA A 64 -4.68 22.68 -9.83
CA ALA A 64 -5.03 23.15 -11.16
C ALA A 64 -4.41 24.51 -11.51
N GLU A 65 -4.02 25.30 -10.51
CA GLU A 65 -3.34 26.58 -10.68
C GLU A 65 -1.81 26.47 -10.59
N GLY A 66 -1.29 25.28 -10.27
CA GLY A 66 0.15 24.99 -10.23
C GLY A 66 0.92 25.69 -9.11
N GLN A 67 0.24 26.16 -8.06
CA GLN A 67 0.85 26.87 -6.94
C GLN A 67 1.26 25.92 -5.80
N LEU A 68 0.49 24.86 -5.57
CA LEU A 68 0.76 23.86 -4.56
C LEU A 68 1.78 22.82 -5.05
N LYS A 69 2.90 22.72 -4.35
CA LYS A 69 3.84 21.61 -4.54
C LYS A 69 3.31 20.35 -3.87
N THR A 70 3.09 19.30 -4.64
CA THR A 70 2.63 17.99 -4.13
C THR A 70 3.78 16.96 -4.07
N PRO A 71 3.82 16.10 -3.02
CA PRO A 71 4.83 15.06 -2.87
C PRO A 71 4.71 13.95 -3.93
N GLY A 72 5.74 13.10 -4.05
CA GLY A 72 5.74 11.99 -5.02
C GLY A 72 5.84 12.45 -6.47
N SER A 73 5.68 11.52 -7.41
CA SER A 73 5.76 11.81 -8.84
C SER A 73 4.67 11.08 -9.63
N GLU A 74 4.43 11.53 -10.86
CA GLU A 74 3.48 10.88 -11.78
C GLU A 74 4.00 9.50 -12.21
N GLU A 75 5.32 9.32 -12.35
CA GLU A 75 5.93 8.02 -12.65
C GLU A 75 5.69 7.00 -11.51
N ALA A 76 5.75 7.46 -10.25
CA ALA A 76 5.45 6.61 -9.11
C ALA A 76 3.97 6.18 -9.10
N LEU A 77 3.06 7.10 -9.44
CA LEU A 77 1.63 6.80 -9.57
C LEU A 77 1.37 5.77 -10.67
N ILE A 78 1.94 5.97 -11.86
CA ILE A 78 1.82 5.04 -13.00
C ILE A 78 2.33 3.67 -12.58
N LYS A 79 3.51 3.63 -11.96
CA LYS A 79 4.14 2.39 -11.52
C LYS A 79 3.25 1.60 -10.57
N ILE A 80 2.70 2.23 -9.52
CA ILE A 80 1.87 1.49 -8.57
C ILE A 80 0.56 1.02 -9.21
N ALA A 81 -0.07 1.84 -10.06
CA ALA A 81 -1.27 1.45 -10.79
C ALA A 81 -1.01 0.25 -11.72
N GLU A 82 0.07 0.27 -12.50
CA GLU A 82 0.45 -0.85 -13.38
C GLU A 82 0.76 -2.12 -12.58
N LYS A 83 1.56 -2.01 -11.52
CA LYS A 83 1.97 -3.15 -10.69
C LYS A 83 0.81 -3.76 -9.90
N CYS A 84 -0.22 -2.97 -9.61
CA CYS A 84 -1.45 -3.42 -8.99
C CYS A 84 -2.58 -3.61 -9.99
N ASN A 85 -2.35 -3.64 -11.31
CA ASN A 85 -3.41 -3.74 -12.33
C ASN A 85 -4.66 -2.90 -12.00
N GLY A 86 -4.43 -1.61 -11.74
CA GLY A 86 -5.42 -0.62 -11.31
C GLY A 86 -5.35 0.65 -12.12
N HIS A 87 -6.17 1.63 -11.74
CA HIS A 87 -6.33 2.89 -12.47
C HIS A 87 -5.49 3.99 -11.81
N ALA A 88 -4.55 4.56 -12.58
CA ALA A 88 -3.88 5.80 -12.21
C ALA A 88 -4.81 6.98 -12.50
N CYS A 89 -5.16 7.72 -11.46
CA CYS A 89 -6.08 8.85 -11.54
C CYS A 89 -5.43 10.13 -11.03
N ILE A 90 -5.76 11.24 -11.68
CA ILE A 90 -5.43 12.58 -11.24
C ILE A 90 -6.70 13.23 -10.69
N MET A 91 -6.60 13.84 -9.52
CA MET A 91 -7.63 14.70 -8.96
C MET A 91 -7.14 16.15 -9.01
N PRO A 92 -7.48 16.92 -10.06
CA PRO A 92 -7.17 18.35 -10.08
C PRO A 92 -8.03 19.07 -9.03
N MET A 93 -7.38 19.76 -8.11
CA MET A 93 -7.98 20.52 -7.04
C MET A 93 -7.71 22.01 -7.25
N ARG A 94 -8.63 22.86 -6.79
CA ARG A 94 -8.43 24.32 -6.73
C ARG A 94 -8.83 24.83 -5.35
N PHE A 95 -8.16 25.87 -4.89
CA PHE A 95 -8.53 26.52 -3.63
C PHE A 95 -9.63 27.55 -3.88
N SER A 96 -10.78 27.40 -3.23
CA SER A 96 -11.91 28.30 -3.38
C SER A 96 -12.73 28.36 -2.09
N PHE A 97 -13.15 29.56 -1.69
CA PHE A 97 -13.95 29.79 -0.48
C PHE A 97 -13.35 29.15 0.80
N GLY A 98 -12.02 29.15 0.93
CA GLY A 98 -11.32 28.62 2.10
C GLY A 98 -11.13 27.09 2.11
N HIS A 99 -11.51 26.40 1.04
CA HIS A 99 -11.42 24.94 0.91
C HIS A 99 -10.78 24.54 -0.41
N TRP A 100 -10.18 23.35 -0.45
CA TRP A 100 -9.81 22.71 -1.71
C TRP A 100 -11.02 21.97 -2.26
N ILE A 101 -11.34 22.21 -3.53
CA ILE A 101 -12.45 21.55 -4.21
C ILE A 101 -11.96 20.91 -5.51
N PRO A 102 -12.45 19.72 -5.89
CA PRO A 102 -12.16 19.16 -7.20
C PRO A 102 -12.64 20.12 -8.30
N VAL A 103 -11.82 20.25 -9.34
CA VAL A 103 -12.18 21.00 -10.55
C VAL A 103 -13.23 20.23 -11.34
N GLU A 104 -13.07 18.92 -11.40
CA GLU A 104 -13.97 18.02 -12.12
C GLU A 104 -15.22 17.65 -11.33
N LYS A 105 -16.29 17.35 -12.06
CA LYS A 105 -17.57 16.93 -11.48
C LYS A 105 -17.53 15.47 -11.03
N GLY A 106 -18.58 15.04 -10.31
CA GLY A 106 -18.74 13.65 -9.88
C GLY A 106 -17.66 13.27 -8.88
N TRP A 107 -16.86 12.27 -9.22
CA TRP A 107 -15.74 11.77 -8.41
C TRP A 107 -14.51 12.69 -8.42
N GLY A 108 -14.48 13.70 -9.30
CA GLY A 108 -13.34 14.61 -9.40
C GLY A 108 -12.08 13.97 -10.01
N LEU A 109 -12.21 12.80 -10.66
CA LEU A 109 -11.09 12.01 -11.16
C LEU A 109 -10.94 12.12 -12.68
N LEU A 110 -9.71 12.26 -13.12
CA LEU A 110 -9.29 12.12 -14.51
C LEU A 110 -8.34 10.92 -14.65
N SER A 111 -8.41 10.21 -15.76
CA SER A 111 -7.42 9.22 -16.15
C SER A 111 -6.06 9.90 -16.31
N GLN A 112 -5.02 9.38 -15.66
CA GLN A 112 -3.68 9.95 -15.78
C GLN A 112 -3.21 9.95 -17.25
N LYS A 113 -3.58 8.92 -18.03
CA LYS A 113 -3.10 8.68 -19.39
C LYS A 113 -3.54 9.75 -20.40
N ASP A 114 -4.81 10.14 -20.36
CA ASP A 114 -5.45 10.97 -21.39
C ASP A 114 -6.28 12.12 -20.81
N ARG A 115 -6.27 12.27 -19.47
CA ARG A 115 -7.00 13.30 -18.73
C ARG A 115 -8.51 13.27 -19.00
N THR A 116 -9.06 12.10 -19.35
CA THR A 116 -10.52 11.91 -19.51
C THR A 116 -11.21 11.63 -18.17
N PRO A 117 -12.46 12.08 -17.95
CA PRO A 117 -13.17 11.82 -16.69
C PRO A 117 -13.28 10.32 -16.36
N VAL A 118 -12.99 9.96 -15.11
CA VAL A 118 -13.13 8.61 -14.58
C VAL A 118 -14.29 8.56 -13.59
N ASN A 119 -15.24 7.67 -13.85
CA ASN A 119 -16.34 7.35 -12.95
C ASN A 119 -16.15 5.91 -12.43
N PRO A 120 -15.60 5.72 -11.22
CA PRO A 120 -15.26 4.39 -10.67
C PRO A 120 -16.35 3.31 -10.77
N PRO A 121 -17.65 3.58 -10.51
CA PRO A 121 -18.71 2.59 -10.66
C PRO A 121 -18.83 2.02 -12.07
N ASP A 122 -18.54 2.80 -13.10
CA ASP A 122 -18.66 2.37 -14.51
C ASP A 122 -17.58 1.34 -14.90
N LEU A 123 -16.51 1.22 -14.11
CA LEU A 123 -15.41 0.29 -14.34
C LEU A 123 -15.55 -1.01 -13.54
N VAL A 124 -16.51 -1.10 -12.63
CA VAL A 124 -16.75 -2.31 -11.84
C VAL A 124 -17.32 -3.40 -12.73
N THR A 125 -16.72 -4.59 -12.66
CA THR A 125 -17.16 -5.76 -13.42
C THR A 125 -17.25 -6.99 -12.52
N ASP A 126 -17.86 -8.06 -13.02
CA ASP A 126 -17.85 -9.39 -12.40
C ASP A 126 -16.61 -10.22 -12.80
N GLU A 127 -15.65 -9.62 -13.51
CA GLU A 127 -14.42 -10.30 -13.90
C GLU A 127 -13.59 -10.67 -12.66
N LYS A 128 -13.12 -11.91 -12.62
CA LYS A 128 -12.19 -12.36 -11.59
C LYS A 128 -10.80 -11.82 -11.89
N ILE A 129 -10.40 -10.80 -11.14
CA ILE A 129 -9.06 -10.21 -11.22
C ILE A 129 -8.19 -10.79 -10.11
N GLU A 130 -7.13 -11.50 -10.50
CA GLU A 130 -6.15 -12.05 -9.56
C GLU A 130 -5.38 -10.90 -8.90
N MET A 131 -5.18 -10.99 -7.58
CA MET A 131 -4.38 -10.03 -6.82
C MET A 131 -2.91 -10.15 -7.20
N THR A 132 -2.29 -9.02 -7.54
CA THR A 132 -0.86 -9.00 -7.88
C THR A 132 0.02 -9.16 -6.63
N ASP A 133 1.31 -9.40 -6.84
CA ASP A 133 2.29 -9.48 -5.75
C ASP A 133 2.39 -8.17 -4.96
N TRP A 134 2.16 -7.04 -5.60
CA TRP A 134 2.14 -5.73 -4.94
C TRP A 134 0.93 -5.58 -4.03
N GLU A 135 -0.26 -6.03 -4.49
CA GLU A 135 -1.47 -6.04 -3.65
C GLU A 135 -1.30 -6.96 -2.45
N LEU A 136 -0.78 -8.17 -2.65
CA LEU A 136 -0.55 -9.12 -1.55
C LEU A 136 0.53 -8.63 -0.59
N HIS A 137 1.55 -7.92 -1.06
CA HIS A 137 2.56 -7.34 -0.18
C HIS A 137 1.99 -6.24 0.73
N ASP A 138 1.19 -5.32 0.18
CA ASP A 138 0.49 -4.32 1.00
C ASP A 138 -0.44 -5.01 2.01
N PHE A 139 -1.20 -6.02 1.58
CA PHE A 139 -2.06 -6.78 2.47
C PHE A 139 -1.27 -7.51 3.57
N ALA A 140 -0.11 -8.09 3.25
CA ALA A 140 0.76 -8.71 4.24
C ALA A 140 1.22 -7.70 5.30
N ILE A 141 1.60 -6.48 4.90
CA ILE A 141 1.98 -5.42 5.83
C ILE A 141 0.80 -5.04 6.74
N GLN A 142 -0.42 -4.94 6.20
CA GLN A 142 -1.61 -4.66 7.00
C GLN A 142 -1.85 -5.75 8.05
N VAL A 143 -1.75 -7.03 7.65
CA VAL A 143 -1.90 -8.18 8.55
C VAL A 143 -0.84 -8.15 9.65
N VAL A 144 0.44 -7.98 9.29
CA VAL A 144 1.55 -7.95 10.25
C VAL A 144 1.39 -6.77 11.21
N ARG A 145 1.10 -5.56 10.69
CA ARG A 145 0.88 -4.35 11.49
C ARG A 145 -0.25 -4.53 12.49
N GLN A 146 -1.39 -5.07 12.05
CA GLN A 146 -2.53 -5.30 12.92
C GLN A 146 -2.20 -6.27 14.05
N ASN A 147 -1.52 -7.38 13.74
CA ASN A 147 -1.10 -8.36 14.75
C ASN A 147 -0.11 -7.74 15.75
N LEU A 148 0.89 -6.98 15.27
CA LEU A 148 1.86 -6.29 16.13
C LEU A 148 1.18 -5.29 17.08
N ILE A 149 0.26 -4.47 16.57
CA ILE A 149 -0.50 -3.53 17.41
C ILE A 149 -1.35 -4.28 18.44
N GLN A 150 -2.01 -5.37 18.04
CA GLN A 150 -2.82 -6.20 18.94
C GLN A 150 -1.98 -6.89 20.02
N SER A 151 -0.71 -7.21 19.74
CA SER A 151 0.23 -7.75 20.72
C SER A 151 0.88 -6.68 21.61
N GLY A 152 0.55 -5.40 21.42
CA GLY A 152 1.04 -4.29 22.24
C GLY A 152 2.33 -3.64 21.72
N GLU A 153 2.77 -3.95 20.50
CA GLU A 153 3.93 -3.31 19.88
C GLU A 153 3.59 -1.90 19.38
N SER A 154 4.57 -0.99 19.45
CA SER A 154 4.42 0.38 18.94
C SER A 154 4.96 0.49 17.52
N VAL A 155 4.07 0.33 16.54
CA VAL A 155 4.40 0.54 15.12
C VAL A 155 4.55 2.05 14.87
N THR A 156 5.76 2.48 14.48
CA THR A 156 6.08 3.90 14.29
C THR A 156 6.09 4.34 12.83
N ALA A 157 6.36 3.41 11.91
CA ALA A 157 6.30 3.66 10.47
C ALA A 157 6.12 2.34 9.70
N TRP A 158 5.63 2.42 8.46
CA TRP A 158 5.62 1.31 7.52
C TRP A 158 5.71 1.83 6.07
N ASN A 159 6.10 0.94 5.18
CA ASN A 159 6.23 1.17 3.75
C ASN A 159 5.64 -0.03 3.01
N SER A 160 4.70 0.21 2.10
CA SER A 160 4.07 -0.83 1.28
C SER A 160 4.68 -1.03 -0.11
N ASN A 161 5.75 -0.31 -0.45
CA ASN A 161 6.47 -0.55 -1.69
C ASN A 161 7.38 -1.79 -1.51
N PRO A 162 7.13 -2.91 -2.22
CA PRO A 162 7.91 -4.14 -2.08
C PRO A 162 9.36 -4.01 -2.52
N GLU A 163 9.71 -2.97 -3.27
CA GLU A 163 11.08 -2.69 -3.70
C GLU A 163 11.89 -1.93 -2.64
N LEU A 164 11.25 -1.51 -1.55
CA LEU A 164 11.89 -0.79 -0.46
C LEU A 164 11.82 -1.63 0.81
N GLN A 165 12.97 -1.77 1.46
CA GLN A 165 13.10 -2.52 2.70
C GLN A 165 13.88 -1.70 3.73
N PRO A 166 13.58 -1.83 5.03
CA PRO A 166 12.52 -2.66 5.66
C PRO A 166 11.08 -2.22 5.34
N SER A 167 10.10 -3.06 5.74
CA SER A 167 8.67 -2.81 5.53
C SER A 167 7.99 -2.14 6.71
N ILE A 168 8.40 -2.46 7.95
CA ILE A 168 7.79 -1.92 9.18
C ILE A 168 8.89 -1.52 10.16
N TRP A 169 8.67 -0.43 10.90
CA TRP A 169 9.51 0.00 12.02
C TRP A 169 8.72 -0.01 13.32
N LEU A 170 9.33 -0.58 14.35
CA LEU A 170 8.81 -0.61 15.71
C LEU A 170 9.66 0.29 16.59
N GLY A 171 9.02 1.04 17.49
CA GLY A 171 9.69 1.83 18.51
C GLY A 171 9.22 1.46 19.91
N GLY A 172 9.73 2.19 20.91
CA GLY A 172 9.38 2.01 22.31
C GLY A 172 10.59 1.69 23.18
N ASP A 173 10.32 1.27 24.42
CA ASP A 173 11.34 1.08 25.45
C ASP A 173 12.35 -0.04 25.11
N ALA A 174 11.94 -1.00 24.28
CA ALA A 174 12.79 -2.09 23.80
C ALA A 174 13.81 -1.67 22.72
N GLY A 175 13.77 -0.40 22.27
CA GLY A 175 14.62 0.13 21.22
C GLY A 175 14.00 0.02 19.82
N LEU A 176 14.71 0.60 18.84
CA LEU A 176 14.27 0.60 17.44
C LEU A 176 14.35 -0.82 16.87
N GLN A 177 13.29 -1.29 16.24
CA GLN A 177 13.31 -2.52 15.47
C GLN A 177 12.83 -2.26 14.05
N TRP A 178 13.27 -3.10 13.12
CA TRP A 178 12.78 -3.12 11.75
C TRP A 178 12.35 -4.53 11.37
N VAL A 179 11.33 -4.62 10.52
CA VAL A 179 10.76 -5.88 10.06
C VAL A 179 10.74 -5.88 8.54
N VAL A 180 11.32 -6.92 7.93
CA VAL A 180 11.10 -7.22 6.51
C VAL A 180 9.90 -8.15 6.40
N VAL A 181 8.89 -7.73 5.63
CA VAL A 181 7.67 -8.52 5.41
C VAL A 181 7.72 -9.13 4.01
N GLN A 182 7.35 -10.41 3.89
CA GLN A 182 7.11 -11.06 2.60
C GLN A 182 5.66 -11.55 2.49
N ALA A 183 5.12 -11.48 1.29
CA ALA A 183 3.86 -12.11 0.92
C ALA A 183 4.17 -13.33 0.04
N VAL A 184 3.57 -14.46 0.36
CA VAL A 184 3.68 -15.69 -0.44
C VAL A 184 2.29 -16.27 -0.73
N ARG A 185 2.16 -17.02 -1.82
CA ARG A 185 0.94 -17.79 -2.10
C ARG A 185 1.16 -19.23 -1.71
N TYR A 186 0.18 -19.84 -1.02
CA TYR A 186 0.21 -21.28 -0.77
C TYR A 186 0.47 -22.06 -2.07
N PRO A 187 1.29 -23.12 -2.07
CA PRO A 187 1.94 -23.75 -0.92
C PRO A 187 3.34 -23.21 -0.60
N GLU A 188 3.73 -22.07 -1.17
CA GLU A 188 5.07 -21.52 -0.96
C GLU A 188 5.27 -21.09 0.50
N GLU A 189 6.47 -21.37 1.01
CA GLU A 189 6.97 -20.83 2.27
C GLU A 189 7.99 -19.73 1.97
N ALA A 190 7.89 -18.64 2.72
CA ALA A 190 8.82 -17.53 2.56
C ALA A 190 10.19 -17.90 3.13
N LYS A 191 11.24 -17.40 2.50
CA LYS A 191 12.62 -17.52 2.97
C LYS A 191 13.14 -16.15 3.36
N ILE A 192 13.97 -16.11 4.40
CA ILE A 192 14.70 -14.89 4.75
C ILE A 192 15.42 -14.38 3.50
N PRO A 193 15.22 -13.11 3.09
CA PRO A 193 15.77 -12.62 1.84
C PRO A 193 17.29 -12.51 1.91
N SER A 194 17.96 -12.74 0.78
CA SER A 194 19.42 -12.79 0.71
C SER A 194 20.11 -11.49 1.10
N ASN A 195 19.43 -10.34 0.99
CA ASN A 195 19.93 -9.02 1.35
C ASN A 195 19.68 -8.65 2.83
N ILE A 196 19.16 -9.56 3.67
CA ILE A 196 18.84 -9.25 5.09
C ILE A 196 20.06 -8.74 5.86
N LYS A 197 21.27 -9.22 5.53
CA LYS A 197 22.53 -8.81 6.17
C LYS A 197 22.99 -7.43 5.74
N ASP A 198 22.66 -7.02 4.51
CA ASP A 198 22.91 -5.65 4.05
C ASP A 198 22.00 -4.65 4.79
N ILE A 199 20.75 -5.04 5.03
CA ILE A 199 19.79 -4.26 5.82
C ILE A 199 20.28 -4.17 7.27
N GLU A 200 20.67 -5.27 7.89
CA GLU A 200 21.24 -5.29 9.24
C GLU A 200 22.44 -4.37 9.37
N ALA A 201 23.38 -4.41 8.41
CA ALA A 201 24.53 -3.52 8.39
C ALA A 201 24.13 -2.03 8.30
N ALA A 202 23.12 -1.69 7.48
CA ALA A 202 22.62 -0.32 7.32
C ALA A 202 21.98 0.26 8.60
N TYR A 203 21.51 -0.60 9.50
CA TYR A 203 20.86 -0.21 10.76
C TYR A 203 21.73 -0.43 12.00
N LYS A 204 22.92 -1.00 11.85
CA LYS A 204 23.84 -1.35 12.95
C LYS A 204 24.20 -0.16 13.83
N GLU A 205 24.52 0.99 13.23
CA GLU A 205 24.89 2.20 13.98
C GLU A 205 23.73 2.78 14.81
N LYS A 206 22.48 2.44 14.44
CA LYS A 206 21.28 2.84 15.18
C LYS A 206 20.94 1.86 16.31
N GLY A 207 21.72 0.79 16.49
CA GLY A 207 21.44 -0.28 17.44
C GLY A 207 20.11 -0.99 17.20
N ALA A 208 19.59 -0.95 15.97
CA ALA A 208 18.25 -1.43 15.70
C ALA A 208 18.23 -2.93 15.40
N ARG A 209 17.28 -3.64 16.02
CA ARG A 209 17.11 -5.09 15.83
C ARG A 209 16.31 -5.40 14.57
N GLY A 210 16.75 -6.38 13.80
CA GLY A 210 16.03 -6.88 12.64
C GLY A 210 15.17 -8.10 12.93
N ASN A 211 14.00 -8.13 12.32
CA ASN A 211 13.11 -9.28 12.31
C ASN A 211 12.64 -9.56 10.87
N PHE A 212 12.19 -10.79 10.64
CA PHE A 212 11.54 -11.22 9.41
C PHE A 212 10.12 -11.68 9.71
N ALA A 213 9.20 -11.42 8.80
CA ALA A 213 7.82 -11.88 8.88
C ALA A 213 7.35 -12.25 7.48
N TYR A 214 6.46 -13.24 7.40
CA TYR A 214 5.74 -13.49 6.17
C TYR A 214 4.28 -13.81 6.39
N VAL A 215 3.49 -13.54 5.36
CA VAL A 215 2.07 -13.85 5.30
C VAL A 215 1.83 -14.72 4.08
N SER A 216 1.24 -15.89 4.31
CA SER A 216 0.81 -16.81 3.26
C SER A 216 -0.67 -16.60 2.96
N PHE A 217 -1.00 -16.48 1.67
CA PHE A 217 -2.35 -16.31 1.17
C PHE A 217 -2.77 -17.54 0.36
N ALA A 218 -4.00 -17.99 0.58
CA ALA A 218 -4.62 -19.04 -0.23
C ALA A 218 -6.06 -18.70 -0.57
N ASN A 219 -6.53 -19.08 -1.75
CA ASN A 219 -7.95 -19.04 -2.07
C ASN A 219 -8.76 -19.79 -1.00
N GLU A 220 -9.94 -19.29 -0.62
CA GLU A 220 -10.78 -19.95 0.39
C GLU A 220 -11.11 -21.41 0.03
N ASN A 221 -11.24 -21.71 -1.27
CA ASN A 221 -11.60 -23.01 -1.81
C ASN A 221 -10.39 -23.93 -2.02
N GLN A 222 -9.17 -23.46 -1.72
CA GLN A 222 -7.97 -24.30 -1.81
C GLN A 222 -8.02 -25.40 -0.77
N GLN A 223 -7.92 -26.67 -1.19
CA GLN A 223 -7.66 -27.77 -0.26
C GLN A 223 -6.22 -27.64 0.26
N ARG A 224 -6.09 -27.53 1.58
CA ARG A 224 -4.79 -27.32 2.26
C ARG A 224 -4.37 -28.48 3.16
N ASP A 225 -5.29 -29.43 3.43
CA ASP A 225 -5.04 -30.60 4.28
C ASP A 225 -4.22 -31.69 3.58
N THR A 226 -4.09 -31.61 2.26
CA THR A 226 -3.27 -32.50 1.45
C THR A 226 -2.34 -31.67 0.56
N PRO A 227 -1.05 -32.04 0.45
CA PRO A 227 -0.14 -31.38 -0.50
C PRO A 227 -0.70 -31.41 -1.92
N LEU A 228 -0.41 -30.35 -2.68
CA LEU A 228 -0.68 -30.33 -4.11
C LEU A 228 0.03 -31.49 -4.81
N LYS A 229 -0.63 -32.10 -5.79
CA LYS A 229 -0.02 -33.13 -6.62
C LYS A 229 1.06 -32.51 -7.50
N GLU A 230 2.00 -33.34 -7.96
CA GLU A 230 3.02 -32.90 -8.90
C GLU A 230 2.37 -32.27 -10.16
N GLY A 231 2.73 -31.03 -10.47
CA GLY A 231 2.17 -30.26 -11.58
C GLY A 231 0.82 -29.57 -11.31
N GLU A 232 0.20 -29.78 -10.15
CA GLU A 232 -1.00 -29.06 -9.73
C GLU A 232 -0.64 -27.63 -9.31
N LYS A 233 -1.40 -26.65 -9.80
CA LYS A 233 -1.22 -25.24 -9.44
C LYS A 233 -2.18 -24.86 -8.32
N PRO A 234 -1.75 -24.05 -7.34
CA PRO A 234 -2.67 -23.50 -6.36
C PRO A 234 -3.73 -22.62 -7.03
N LEU A 235 -4.91 -22.56 -6.42
CA LEU A 235 -5.97 -21.67 -6.86
C LEU A 235 -5.53 -20.20 -6.71
N PRO A 236 -5.76 -19.36 -7.73
CA PRO A 236 -5.48 -17.92 -7.66
C PRO A 236 -6.24 -17.22 -6.53
N VAL A 237 -5.68 -16.13 -6.02
CA VAL A 237 -6.35 -15.25 -5.05
C VAL A 237 -6.98 -14.09 -5.81
N TYR A 238 -8.32 -13.98 -5.77
CA TYR A 238 -9.05 -12.97 -6.53
C TYR A 238 -9.52 -11.80 -5.65
N ARG A 239 -9.57 -10.61 -6.24
CA ARG A 239 -10.11 -9.41 -5.58
C ARG A 239 -11.56 -9.62 -5.17
N GLY A 240 -11.89 -9.23 -3.93
CA GLY A 240 -13.25 -9.29 -3.40
C GLY A 240 -13.72 -10.68 -2.98
N GLU A 241 -12.96 -11.74 -3.29
CA GLU A 241 -13.20 -13.08 -2.76
C GLU A 241 -12.55 -13.24 -1.38
N LYS A 242 -13.01 -14.23 -0.61
CA LYS A 242 -12.40 -14.53 0.68
C LYS A 242 -11.06 -15.22 0.46
N VAL A 243 -10.13 -14.92 1.35
CA VAL A 243 -8.78 -15.48 1.35
C VAL A 243 -8.49 -16.09 2.72
N PHE A 244 -7.81 -17.24 2.73
CA PHE A 244 -7.20 -17.78 3.92
C PHE A 244 -5.83 -17.13 4.13
N ILE A 245 -5.57 -16.67 5.35
CA ILE A 245 -4.37 -15.92 5.72
C ILE A 245 -3.66 -16.67 6.85
N SER A 246 -2.36 -16.88 6.70
CA SER A 246 -1.49 -17.39 7.75
C SER A 246 -0.31 -16.43 7.96
N TYR A 247 -0.14 -15.94 9.18
CA TYR A 247 0.98 -15.08 9.58
C TYR A 247 2.01 -15.88 10.37
N SER A 248 3.29 -15.77 10.01
CA SER A 248 4.40 -16.50 10.63
C SER A 248 4.72 -16.10 12.08
N GLY A 249 4.25 -14.94 12.55
CA GLY A 249 4.87 -14.25 13.68
C GLY A 249 6.18 -13.55 13.27
N LEU A 250 6.83 -12.88 14.23
CA LEU A 250 8.18 -12.35 14.04
C LEU A 250 9.21 -13.47 14.19
N LEU A 251 10.06 -13.61 13.18
CA LEU A 251 11.16 -14.55 13.11
C LEU A 251 12.48 -13.80 13.30
N ASP A 252 13.41 -14.39 14.06
CA ASP A 252 14.76 -13.83 14.20
C ASP A 252 15.53 -14.02 12.90
N ILE A 253 16.16 -12.94 12.41
CA ILE A 253 16.96 -12.96 11.18
C ILE A 253 18.26 -13.76 11.29
N ASN A 254 18.58 -14.27 12.49
CA ASN A 254 19.75 -15.09 12.77
C ASN A 254 19.43 -16.57 13.04
N ASN A 255 18.15 -16.94 13.09
CA ASN A 255 17.75 -18.33 13.19
C ASN A 255 17.55 -18.90 11.78
N ASP A 256 18.42 -19.82 11.38
CA ASP A 256 18.24 -20.70 10.21
C ASP A 256 17.17 -21.77 10.48
#